data_AF-A0A1J6K988-F1
#
_entry.id   AF-A0A1J6K988-F1
#
_cell.length_a   1.000
_cell.length_b   1.000
_cell.length_c   1.000
_cell.angle_alpha   90.00
_cell.angle_beta   90.00
_cell.angle_gamma   90.00
#
_symmetry.space_group_name_H-M   'P 1'
#
loop_
_entity.id
_entity.type
_entity.pdbx_description
1 polymer ?
#
loop_
_entity_poly.entity_id
_entity_poly.type
_entity_poly.pdbx_seq_one_letter_code
_entity_poly.pdbx_strand_id
1 'polypeptide(L)'
;MEDTSNLNRRRETIAKSNSRKTNNHSMEEGNDSEMWNSFSNNYRQVQSVLDRNKLLIQQVNENHQSRSHDSMVQNVGLIQELNGNISKVASLYSDFNTDFTTMVHQRKNGV
;
A
#
# COMPACT_ATOMS: atom_id res chain seq x y z
N MET A 1 59.75 -16.74 -35.11
CA MET A 1 58.99 -17.56 -34.14
C MET A 1 59.14 -16.85 -32.81
N GLU A 2 58.12 -16.12 -32.37
CA GLU A 2 58.19 -15.27 -31.17
C GLU A 2 57.25 -15.81 -30.09
N ASP A 3 57.82 -15.95 -28.90
CA ASP A 3 57.32 -16.64 -27.73
C ASP A 3 56.08 -15.99 -27.11
N THR A 4 55.13 -16.86 -26.76
CA THR A 4 53.87 -16.59 -26.07
C THR A 4 54.09 -16.31 -24.58
N SER A 5 54.46 -15.07 -24.21
CA SER A 5 54.65 -14.69 -22.80
C SER A 5 53.72 -13.56 -22.31
N ASN A 6 52.60 -13.30 -23.00
CA ASN A 6 51.79 -12.09 -22.73
C ASN A 6 50.37 -12.31 -22.16
N LEU A 7 50.01 -13.51 -21.69
CA LEU A 7 48.66 -13.75 -21.15
C LEU A 7 48.51 -13.60 -19.64
N ASN A 8 49.58 -13.52 -18.86
CA ASN A 8 49.46 -13.57 -17.39
C ASN A 8 49.49 -12.21 -16.66
N ARG A 9 49.68 -11.08 -17.37
CA ARG A 9 49.76 -9.75 -16.74
C ARG A 9 48.40 -9.03 -16.62
N ARG A 10 47.34 -9.56 -17.23
CA ARG A 10 46.01 -8.92 -17.28
C ARG A 10 45.06 -9.33 -16.15
N ARG A 11 45.47 -10.25 -15.26
CA ARG A 11 44.60 -10.77 -14.18
C ARG A 11 44.75 -10.05 -12.83
N GLU A 12 45.70 -9.14 -12.65
CA GLU A 12 45.92 -8.48 -11.35
C GLU A 12 45.35 -7.06 -11.21
N THR A 13 44.69 -6.50 -12.23
CA THR A 13 44.14 -5.12 -12.16
C THR A 13 42.63 -5.02 -11.94
N ILE A 14 41.93 -6.13 -11.64
CA ILE A 14 40.47 -6.14 -11.41
C ILE A 14 40.10 -6.26 -9.91
N ALA A 15 41.08 -6.15 -9.00
CA ALA A 15 40.80 -6.20 -7.55
C ALA A 15 40.86 -4.84 -6.85
N LYS A 16 40.82 -3.72 -7.59
CA LYS A 16 41.02 -2.39 -6.98
C LYS A 16 40.22 -1.30 -7.68
N SER A 17 38.90 -1.32 -7.53
CA SER A 17 38.04 -0.14 -7.54
C SER A 17 36.58 -0.57 -7.43
N ASN A 18 36.10 -0.73 -6.19
CA ASN A 18 34.70 -0.50 -5.86
C ASN A 18 34.60 -0.26 -4.34
N SER A 19 35.31 0.76 -3.87
CA SER A 19 34.90 1.48 -2.66
C SER A 19 34.41 2.85 -3.11
N ARG A 20 33.25 2.86 -3.79
CA ARG A 20 32.40 4.05 -3.76
C ARG A 20 31.75 4.04 -2.39
N LYS A 21 32.44 4.64 -1.43
CA LYS A 21 31.87 5.05 -0.15
C LYS A 21 30.89 6.18 -0.48
N THR A 22 29.64 5.82 -0.78
CA THR A 22 28.53 6.75 -0.82
C THR A 22 28.29 7.18 0.62
N ASN A 23 28.88 8.32 0.96
CA ASN A 23 28.79 8.91 2.29
C ASN A 23 27.37 9.49 2.44
N ASN A 24 26.57 8.82 3.27
CA ASN A 24 25.47 9.34 4.07
C ASN A 24 24.40 10.23 3.42
N HIS A 25 23.25 9.61 3.15
CA HIS A 25 21.99 10.14 3.67
C HIS A 25 21.11 8.98 4.17
N SER A 26 21.61 8.24 5.16
CA SER A 26 20.86 7.19 5.84
C SER A 26 20.30 7.76 7.12
N MET A 27 19.27 8.59 7.02
CA MET A 27 18.46 9.02 8.18
C MET A 27 17.01 9.36 7.80
N GLU A 28 16.54 8.88 6.64
CA GLU A 28 15.15 9.09 6.14
C GLU A 28 14.39 7.76 5.90
N GLU A 29 15.06 6.60 5.95
CA GLU A 29 14.41 5.29 5.69
C GLU A 29 13.41 4.86 6.78
N GLY A 30 13.61 5.30 8.02
CA GLY A 30 12.73 4.94 9.14
C GLY A 30 11.33 5.57 9.05
N ASN A 31 11.26 6.83 8.62
CA ASN A 31 10.00 7.55 8.45
C ASN A 31 9.20 6.97 7.27
N ASP A 32 9.86 6.77 6.12
CA ASP A 32 9.20 6.22 4.93
C ASP A 32 8.68 4.79 5.17
N SER A 33 9.37 3.96 5.95
CA SER A 33 8.88 2.61 6.30
C SER A 33 7.59 2.64 7.12
N GLU A 34 7.48 3.54 8.09
CA GLU A 34 6.27 3.73 8.89
C GLU A 34 5.10 4.25 8.02
N MET A 35 5.39 5.15 7.08
CA MET A 35 4.42 5.63 6.08
C MET A 35 3.84 4.48 5.24
N TRP A 36 4.72 3.63 4.69
CA TRP A 36 4.30 2.49 3.87
C TRP A 36 3.50 1.47 4.68
N ASN A 37 3.82 1.29 5.96
CA ASN A 37 3.06 0.43 6.86
C ASN A 37 1.65 0.99 7.13
N SER A 38 1.52 2.27 7.46
CA SER A 38 0.22 2.92 7.65
C SER A 38 -0.63 2.87 6.37
N PHE A 39 -0.03 3.16 5.22
CA PHE A 39 -0.69 3.05 3.92
C PHE A 39 -1.19 1.62 3.64
N SER A 40 -0.32 0.62 3.81
CA SER A 40 -0.65 -0.80 3.59
C SER A 40 -1.81 -1.23 4.50
N ASN A 41 -1.81 -0.79 5.75
CA ASN A 41 -2.88 -1.07 6.71
C ASN A 41 -4.20 -0.39 6.32
N ASN A 42 -4.20 0.90 6.01
CA ASN A 42 -5.38 1.62 5.55
C ASN A 42 -5.94 1.01 4.26
N TYR A 43 -5.07 0.68 3.31
CA TYR A 43 -5.45 0.01 2.07
C TYR A 43 -6.12 -1.35 2.35
N ARG A 44 -5.52 -2.20 3.19
CA ARG A 44 -6.12 -3.49 3.58
C ARG A 44 -7.48 -3.33 4.25
N GLN A 45 -7.64 -2.31 5.08
CA GLN A 45 -8.92 -2.02 5.73
C GLN A 45 -9.98 -1.60 4.72
N VAL A 46 -9.65 -0.70 3.78
CA VAL A 46 -10.58 -0.31 2.71
C VAL A 46 -10.96 -1.52 1.87
N GLN A 47 -10.00 -2.36 1.46
CA GLN A 47 -10.29 -3.58 0.70
C GLN A 47 -11.24 -4.50 1.46
N SER A 48 -10.98 -4.76 2.75
CA SER A 48 -11.86 -5.60 3.57
C SER A 48 -13.30 -5.07 3.65
N VAL A 49 -13.48 -3.74 3.72
CA VAL A 49 -14.80 -3.11 3.75
C VAL A 49 -15.49 -3.21 2.38
N LEU A 50 -14.75 -3.04 1.29
CA LEU A 50 -15.29 -3.18 -0.08
C LEU A 50 -15.66 -4.63 -0.41
N ASP A 51 -14.86 -5.60 0.03
CA ASP A 51 -15.18 -7.02 -0.09
C ASP A 51 -16.47 -7.35 0.66
N ARG A 52 -16.66 -6.78 1.86
CA ARG A 52 -17.93 -6.90 2.59
C ARG A 52 -19.09 -6.28 1.82
N ASN A 53 -18.90 -5.09 1.23
CA ASN A 53 -19.95 -4.45 0.41
C ASN A 53 -20.36 -5.33 -0.78
N LYS A 54 -19.41 -6.01 -1.43
CA LYS A 54 -19.71 -6.94 -2.51
C LYS A 54 -20.64 -8.07 -2.06
N LEU A 55 -20.36 -8.66 -0.89
CA LEU A 55 -21.20 -9.72 -0.32
C LEU A 55 -22.59 -9.20 0.08
N LEU A 56 -22.66 -8.02 0.68
CA LEU A 56 -23.94 -7.40 1.06
C LEU A 56 -24.81 -7.12 -0.17
N ILE A 57 -24.24 -6.56 -1.24
CA ILE A 57 -24.96 -6.30 -2.50
C ILE A 57 -25.46 -7.62 -3.10
N GLN A 58 -24.64 -8.67 -3.08
CA GLN A 58 -25.06 -9.99 -3.54
C GLN A 58 -26.25 -10.50 -2.74
N GLN A 59 -26.21 -10.43 -1.41
CA GLN A 59 -27.31 -10.85 -0.54
C GLN A 59 -28.58 -10.02 -0.76
N VAL A 60 -28.44 -8.70 -0.93
CA VAL A 60 -29.57 -7.82 -1.28
C VAL A 60 -30.22 -8.30 -2.58
N ASN A 61 -29.42 -8.59 -3.61
CA ASN A 61 -29.93 -9.09 -4.89
C ASN A 61 -30.62 -10.45 -4.77
N GLU A 62 -30.05 -11.39 -4.02
CA GLU A 62 -30.66 -12.70 -3.75
C GLU A 62 -32.01 -12.56 -3.04
N ASN A 63 -32.08 -11.68 -2.03
CA ASN A 63 -33.31 -11.36 -1.33
C ASN A 63 -34.36 -10.69 -2.23
N HIS A 64 -33.95 -9.81 -3.14
CA HIS A 64 -34.86 -9.23 -4.15
C HIS A 64 -35.41 -10.29 -5.10
N GLN A 65 -34.59 -11.27 -5.50
CA GLN A 65 -34.99 -12.35 -6.40
C GLN A 65 -35.95 -13.34 -5.74
N SER A 66 -35.85 -13.56 -4.43
CA SER A 66 -36.76 -14.45 -3.69
C SER A 66 -38.20 -13.92 -3.66
N ARG A 67 -38.40 -12.61 -3.82
CA ARG A 67 -39.70 -11.90 -3.80
C ARG A 67 -40.52 -12.13 -2.52
N SER A 68 -39.88 -12.59 -1.44
CA SER A 68 -40.53 -12.73 -0.15
C SER A 68 -40.53 -11.39 0.61
N HIS A 69 -41.61 -11.11 1.33
CA HIS A 69 -41.69 -9.90 2.16
C HIS A 69 -40.56 -9.86 3.19
N ASP A 70 -40.28 -10.99 3.83
CA ASP A 70 -39.26 -11.08 4.89
C ASP A 70 -37.85 -10.82 4.34
N SER A 71 -37.52 -11.34 3.15
CA SER A 71 -36.24 -11.03 2.48
C SER A 71 -36.10 -9.54 2.16
N MET A 72 -37.18 -8.89 1.73
CA MET A 72 -37.17 -7.45 1.45
C MET A 72 -37.00 -6.60 2.72
N VAL A 73 -37.56 -7.04 3.86
CA VAL A 73 -37.32 -6.40 5.16
C VAL A 73 -35.85 -6.55 5.57
N GLN A 74 -35.24 -7.72 5.36
CA GLN A 74 -33.82 -7.93 5.63
C GLN A 74 -32.90 -7.01 4.80
N ASN A 75 -33.29 -6.67 3.57
CA ASN A 75 -32.53 -5.74 2.73
C ASN A 75 -32.35 -4.36 3.35
N VAL A 76 -33.29 -3.91 4.18
CA VAL A 76 -33.15 -2.63 4.90
C VAL A 76 -31.91 -2.66 5.78
N GLY A 77 -31.69 -3.73 6.55
CA GLY A 77 -30.52 -3.89 7.40
C GLY A 77 -29.22 -4.02 6.59
N LEU A 78 -29.24 -4.78 5.50
CA LEU A 78 -28.07 -4.92 4.62
C LEU A 78 -27.67 -3.61 3.96
N ILE A 79 -28.64 -2.79 3.52
CA ILE A 79 -28.40 -1.47 2.93
C ILE A 79 -27.91 -0.48 3.99
N GLN A 80 -28.41 -0.55 5.23
CA GLN A 80 -27.87 0.25 6.33
C GLN A 80 -26.40 -0.09 6.59
N GLU A 81 -26.03 -1.38 6.59
CA GLU A 81 -24.63 -1.81 6.72
C GLU A 81 -23.78 -1.29 5.55
N LEU A 82 -24.27 -1.38 4.31
CA LEU A 82 -23.61 -0.81 3.12
C LEU A 82 -23.33 0.68 3.29
N ASN A 83 -24.32 1.47 3.74
CA ASN A 83 -24.17 2.90 3.95
C ASN A 83 -23.14 3.22 5.06
N GLY A 84 -23.13 2.43 6.13
CA GLY A 84 -22.12 2.52 7.19
C GLY A 84 -20.71 2.24 6.64
N ASN A 85 -20.57 1.23 5.81
CA ASN A 85 -19.30 0.89 5.16
C ASN A 85 -18.81 1.98 4.21
N ILE A 86 -19.70 2.62 3.43
CA ILE A 86 -19.32 3.78 2.60
C ILE A 86 -18.79 4.93 3.45
N SER A 87 -19.45 5.23 4.57
CA SER A 87 -19.00 6.26 5.52
C SER A 87 -17.64 5.91 6.10
N LYS A 88 -17.42 4.64 6.48
CA LYS A 88 -16.13 4.15 6.98
C LYS A 88 -15.02 4.28 5.93
N VAL A 89 -15.28 3.93 4.68
CA VAL A 89 -14.30 4.09 3.60
C VAL A 89 -13.94 5.56 3.41
N ALA A 90 -14.92 6.46 3.44
CA ALA A 90 -14.67 7.90 3.37
C ALA A 90 -13.78 8.39 4.52
N SER A 91 -14.03 7.94 5.75
CA SER A 91 -13.17 8.25 6.90
C SER A 91 -11.74 7.72 6.72
N LEU A 92 -11.57 6.45 6.35
CA LEU A 92 -10.24 5.86 6.14
C LEU A 92 -9.43 6.61 5.07
N TYR A 93 -10.09 7.08 4.01
CA TYR A 93 -9.43 7.91 2.99
C TYR A 93 -9.09 9.32 3.49
N SER A 94 -9.95 9.92 4.30
CA SER A 94 -9.68 11.22 4.92
C SER A 94 -8.49 11.16 5.88
N ASP A 95 -8.46 10.13 6.73
CA ASP A 95 -7.37 9.89 7.68
C ASP A 95 -6.06 9.68 6.91
N PHE A 96 -6.06 8.81 5.90
CA PHE A 96 -4.89 8.60 5.04
C PHE A 96 -4.42 9.89 4.36
N ASN A 97 -5.33 10.68 3.78
CA ASN A 97 -4.96 11.91 3.10
C ASN A 97 -4.37 12.94 4.06
N THR A 98 -4.87 12.99 5.30
CA THR A 98 -4.38 13.87 6.36
C THR A 98 -2.99 13.45 6.82
N ASP A 99 -2.79 12.16 7.09
CA ASP A 99 -1.49 11.58 7.45
C ASP A 99 -0.47 11.84 6.35
N PHE A 100 -0.82 11.53 5.10
CA PHE A 100 0.04 11.76 3.94
C PHE A 100 0.41 13.24 3.79
N THR A 101 -0.58 14.14 3.85
CA THR A 101 -0.36 15.58 3.73
C THR A 101 0.55 16.10 4.83
N THR A 102 0.30 15.70 6.09
CA THR A 102 1.09 16.13 7.25
C THR A 102 2.55 15.73 7.08
N MET A 103 2.81 14.51 6.64
CA MET A 103 4.17 14.01 6.47
C MET A 103 4.89 14.66 5.28
N VAL A 104 4.20 14.91 4.15
CA VAL A 104 4.78 15.67 3.04
C VAL A 104 5.14 17.09 3.47
N HIS A 105 4.30 17.73 4.29
CA HIS A 105 4.60 19.05 4.85
C HIS A 105 5.77 19.00 5.83
N GLN A 106 5.89 17.95 6.66
CA GLN A 106 7.04 17.75 7.54
C GLN A 106 8.34 17.59 6.73
N ARG A 107 8.33 16.81 5.64
CA ARG A 107 9.48 16.69 4.71
C ARG A 107 9.84 18.03 4.06
N LYS A 108 8.84 18.86 3.76
CA LYS A 108 9.05 20.19 3.15
C LYS A 108 9.54 21.24 4.15
N ASN A 109 9.18 21.11 5.44
CA ASN A 109 9.40 22.13 6.46
C ASN A 109 10.45 21.74 7.53
N GLY A 110 11.05 20.54 7.49
CA GLY A 110 12.01 20.06 8.49
C GLY A 110 13.21 19.31 7.89
N VAL A 111 14.38 19.98 7.98
CA VAL A 111 15.77 19.65 7.58
C VAL A 111 16.14 19.94 6.13
#